data_AF-A0A1H8M0E9-F1
#
_entry.id   AF-A0A1H8M0E9-F1
#
_cell.length_a   1.000
_cell.length_b   1.000
_cell.length_c   1.000
_cell.angle_alpha   90.00
_cell.angle_beta   90.00
_cell.angle_gamma   90.00
#
_symmetry.space_group_name_H-M   'P 1'
#
loop_
_entity.id
_entity.type
_entity.pdbx_description
1 polymer ?
#
loop_
_entity_poly.entity_id
_entity_poly.type
_entity_poly.pdbx_seq_one_letter_code
_entity_poly.pdbx_strand_id
1 'polypeptide(L)'
;MPPVTKTYSAIDLLDKVFEFVEMTPNPNEWNLRSLKSNPPRQIRFRQIDALLKAFFIEDPEIGLANKVKSIFFNQKRISIESLLNGGFLKERTIYDYANLARFINDFVKKRNENIDQSNTIGVEQLIFIFPQLLAFKRQLRNLLTFNSGWLEAGGVTSLFSIYLTSSISNNLIGKYDELNIVLELFINPKGLTFTEEELIAKFNFPTENLDALDADFI
;
A
#
# COMPACT_ATOMS: atom_id res chain seq x y z
N MET A 1 30.79 -7.60 0.94
CA MET A 1 29.39 -8.06 1.04
C MET A 1 28.68 -7.63 -0.23
N PRO A 2 27.90 -8.50 -0.90
CA PRO A 2 27.06 -8.06 -2.01
C PRO A 2 26.07 -6.99 -1.50
N PRO A 3 25.72 -5.99 -2.32
CA PRO A 3 24.72 -5.00 -1.94
C PRO A 3 23.39 -5.70 -1.67
N VAL A 4 22.73 -5.33 -0.58
CA VAL A 4 21.38 -5.84 -0.28
C VAL A 4 20.42 -5.20 -1.28
N THR A 5 19.91 -6.02 -2.19
CA THR A 5 18.89 -5.58 -3.14
C THR A 5 17.60 -5.24 -2.41
N LYS A 6 17.09 -4.02 -2.61
CA LYS A 6 15.84 -3.57 -2.01
C LYS A 6 14.65 -4.23 -2.72
N THR A 7 13.74 -4.79 -1.94
CA THR A 7 12.51 -5.44 -2.42
C THR A 7 11.28 -4.65 -2.00
N TYR A 8 10.23 -4.71 -2.82
CA TYR A 8 8.95 -4.03 -2.60
C TYR A 8 7.81 -5.05 -2.58
N SER A 9 6.99 -4.95 -1.54
CA SER A 9 5.74 -5.67 -1.28
C SER A 9 4.52 -4.78 -1.55
N ALA A 10 3.31 -5.35 -1.48
CA ALA A 10 2.11 -4.54 -1.60
C ALA A 10 1.88 -3.63 -0.37
N ILE A 11 2.41 -4.01 0.78
CA ILE A 11 2.50 -3.15 1.96
C ILE A 11 3.36 -1.91 1.70
N ASP A 12 4.50 -2.04 1.03
CA ASP A 12 5.33 -0.89 0.66
C ASP A 12 4.59 0.08 -0.27
N LEU A 13 3.78 -0.45 -1.21
CA LEU A 13 2.89 0.35 -2.04
C LEU A 13 1.87 1.12 -1.18
N LEU A 14 1.20 0.45 -0.24
CA LEU A 14 0.23 1.10 0.64
C LEU A 14 0.85 2.21 1.48
N ASP A 15 2.03 1.96 2.06
CA ASP A 15 2.69 2.92 2.92
C ASP A 15 3.14 4.17 2.14
N LYS A 16 3.59 4.00 0.89
CA LYS A 16 3.86 5.11 -0.03
C LYS A 16 2.61 5.89 -0.41
N VAL A 17 1.49 5.19 -0.66
CA VAL A 17 0.20 5.83 -0.97
C VAL A 17 -0.30 6.66 0.21
N PHE A 18 -0.21 6.14 1.44
CA PHE A 18 -0.62 6.91 2.62
C PHE A 18 0.22 8.17 2.83
N GLU A 19 1.55 8.05 2.74
CA GLU A 19 2.45 9.21 2.79
C GLU A 19 2.07 10.27 1.76
N PHE A 20 1.86 9.84 0.50
CA PHE A 20 1.55 10.76 -0.59
C PHE A 20 0.20 11.47 -0.40
N VAL A 21 -0.83 10.76 0.07
CA VAL A 21 -2.16 11.31 0.32
C VAL A 21 -2.17 12.25 1.52
N GLU A 22 -1.37 11.97 2.55
CA GLU A 22 -1.16 12.90 3.68
C GLU A 22 -0.52 14.21 3.21
N MET A 23 0.47 14.15 2.33
CA MET A 23 1.12 15.33 1.75
C MET A 23 0.24 16.06 0.73
N THR A 24 -0.58 15.32 -0.01
CA THR A 24 -1.40 15.82 -1.12
C THR A 24 -2.85 15.40 -0.90
N PRO A 25 -3.60 16.04 0.01
CA PRO A 25 -4.93 15.57 0.41
C PRO A 25 -6.00 15.73 -0.67
N ASN A 26 -5.79 16.59 -1.67
CA ASN A 26 -6.74 16.84 -2.75
C ASN A 26 -6.55 15.83 -3.91
N PRO A 27 -7.51 14.93 -4.18
CA PRO A 27 -7.37 13.92 -5.25
C PRO A 27 -7.21 14.54 -6.65
N ASN A 28 -7.73 15.75 -6.87
CA ASN A 28 -7.55 16.45 -8.15
C ASN A 28 -6.09 16.82 -8.43
N GLU A 29 -5.20 16.75 -7.42
CA GLU A 29 -3.77 17.00 -7.54
C GLU A 29 -2.96 15.71 -7.74
N TRP A 30 -3.59 14.52 -7.71
CA TRP A 30 -2.91 13.22 -7.86
C TRP A 30 -2.58 12.93 -9.32
N ASN A 31 -1.81 13.82 -9.96
CA ASN A 31 -1.37 13.68 -11.33
C ASN A 31 -0.08 14.46 -11.58
N LEU A 32 0.70 14.02 -12.57
CA LEU A 32 2.01 14.62 -12.90
C LEU A 32 1.95 16.10 -13.27
N ARG A 33 0.82 16.57 -13.82
CA ARG A 33 0.67 17.98 -14.24
C ARG A 33 0.54 18.89 -13.03
N SER A 34 -0.33 18.56 -12.08
CA SER A 34 -0.51 19.32 -10.84
C SER A 34 0.74 19.31 -9.96
N LEU A 35 1.51 18.22 -9.99
CA LEU A 35 2.71 18.05 -9.16
C LEU A 35 3.99 18.67 -9.77
N LYS A 36 3.93 19.28 -10.96
CA LYS A 36 5.13 19.75 -11.67
C LYS A 36 5.96 20.77 -10.87
N SER A 37 5.32 21.58 -10.02
CA SER A 37 5.99 22.57 -9.18
C SER A 37 6.47 22.03 -7.83
N ASN A 38 6.26 20.74 -7.55
CA ASN A 38 6.72 20.08 -6.33
C ASN A 38 7.43 18.76 -6.69
N PRO A 39 8.73 18.83 -7.05
CA PRO A 39 9.49 17.67 -7.51
C PRO A 39 9.46 16.47 -6.53
N PRO A 40 9.59 16.65 -5.20
CA PRO A 40 9.53 15.50 -4.29
C PRO A 40 8.19 14.75 -4.35
N ARG A 41 7.06 15.46 -4.38
CA ARG A 41 5.73 14.84 -4.53
C ARG A 41 5.56 14.19 -5.90
N GLN A 42 6.13 14.79 -6.95
CA GLN A 42 6.09 14.22 -8.29
C GLN A 42 6.85 12.88 -8.38
N ILE A 43 8.03 12.78 -7.75
CA ILE A 43 8.79 11.52 -7.68
C ILE A 43 8.01 10.46 -6.91
N ARG A 44 7.47 10.79 -5.73
CA ARG A 44 6.63 9.87 -4.94
C ARG A 44 5.44 9.35 -5.75
N PHE A 45 4.75 10.22 -6.49
CA PHE A 45 3.65 9.82 -7.37
C PHE A 45 4.12 8.85 -8.47
N ARG A 46 5.29 9.08 -9.08
CA ARG A 46 5.88 8.16 -10.07
C ARG A 46 6.24 6.79 -9.47
N GLN A 47 6.75 6.75 -8.23
CA GLN A 47 7.00 5.48 -7.53
C GLN A 47 5.70 4.71 -7.30
N ILE A 48 4.64 5.39 -6.87
CA ILE A 48 3.31 4.79 -6.68
C ILE A 48 2.76 4.26 -8.01
N ASP A 49 2.84 5.05 -9.09
CA ASP A 49 2.38 4.63 -10.43
C ASP A 49 3.14 3.39 -10.95
N ALA A 50 4.46 3.31 -10.73
CA ALA A 50 5.25 2.14 -11.08
C ALA A 50 4.87 0.90 -10.26
N LEU A 51 4.64 1.03 -8.95
CA LEU A 51 4.20 -0.07 -8.09
C LEU A 51 2.77 -0.53 -8.42
N LEU A 52 1.85 0.39 -8.67
CA LEU A 52 0.49 0.08 -9.11
C LEU A 52 0.53 -0.74 -10.41
N LYS A 53 1.40 -0.38 -11.36
CA LYS A 53 1.60 -1.19 -12.56
C LYS A 53 2.13 -2.57 -12.23
N ALA A 54 3.17 -2.66 -11.39
CA ALA A 54 3.78 -3.94 -11.04
C ALA A 54 2.78 -4.92 -10.40
N PHE A 55 1.97 -4.48 -9.44
CA PHE A 55 1.03 -5.34 -8.71
C PHE A 55 -0.29 -5.63 -9.44
N PHE A 56 -0.67 -4.82 -10.43
CA PHE A 56 -1.98 -4.92 -11.09
C PHE A 56 -1.92 -5.19 -12.60
N ILE A 57 -0.74 -5.37 -13.19
CA ILE A 57 -0.63 -5.89 -14.55
C ILE A 57 -0.81 -7.41 -14.53
N GLU A 58 -1.77 -7.91 -15.30
CA GLU A 58 -1.87 -9.34 -15.60
C GLU A 58 -0.67 -9.78 -16.45
N ASP A 59 0.27 -10.45 -15.80
CA ASP A 59 1.35 -11.29 -16.32
C ASP A 59 2.03 -10.85 -17.65
N PRO A 60 3.24 -10.25 -17.60
CA PRO A 60 4.01 -9.96 -18.80
C PRO A 60 4.59 -11.20 -19.51
N GLU A 61 4.57 -12.40 -18.90
CA GLU A 61 5.14 -13.63 -19.49
C GLU A 61 4.18 -14.42 -20.39
N ILE A 62 2.90 -14.03 -20.50
CA ILE A 62 1.99 -14.60 -21.50
C ILE A 62 2.27 -13.94 -22.86
N GLY A 63 3.35 -14.40 -23.48
CA GLY A 63 3.95 -13.87 -24.69
C GLY A 63 3.00 -13.71 -25.88
N LEU A 64 3.26 -12.67 -26.67
CA LEU A 64 2.86 -12.37 -28.07
C LEU A 64 1.39 -12.57 -28.50
N ALA A 65 0.71 -13.63 -28.10
CA ALA A 65 -0.71 -13.91 -28.39
C ALA A 65 -1.67 -12.94 -27.67
N ASN A 66 -1.31 -12.46 -26.47
CA ASN A 66 -2.14 -11.47 -25.75
C ASN A 66 -1.88 -10.02 -26.16
N LYS A 67 -0.86 -9.74 -26.99
CA LYS A 67 -0.62 -8.39 -27.52
C LYS A 67 -1.77 -7.90 -28.42
N VAL A 68 -2.53 -8.84 -28.98
CA VAL A 68 -3.76 -8.54 -29.74
C VAL A 68 -4.96 -8.36 -28.81
N LYS A 69 -5.06 -9.13 -27.71
CA LYS A 69 -6.13 -8.93 -26.71
C LYS A 69 -5.93 -7.66 -25.88
N SER A 70 -4.70 -7.24 -25.57
CA SER A 70 -4.42 -5.99 -24.85
C SER A 70 -4.72 -4.73 -25.67
N ILE A 71 -4.93 -4.86 -26.99
CA ILE A 71 -5.44 -3.77 -27.85
C ILE A 71 -6.97 -3.65 -27.69
N PHE A 72 -7.68 -4.73 -27.35
CA PHE A 72 -9.14 -4.75 -27.17
C PHE A 72 -9.61 -4.63 -25.72
N PHE A 73 -8.80 -5.09 -24.75
CA PHE A 73 -9.02 -4.82 -23.34
C PHE A 73 -8.27 -3.54 -22.98
N ASN A 74 -9.00 -2.43 -22.87
CA ASN A 74 -8.55 -1.25 -22.12
C ASN A 74 -8.01 -1.75 -20.76
N GLN A 75 -6.68 -1.92 -20.64
CA GLN A 75 -6.04 -2.24 -19.37
C GLN A 75 -6.35 -1.07 -18.44
N LYS A 76 -7.36 -1.27 -17.61
CA LYS A 76 -7.86 -0.26 -16.70
C LYS A 76 -6.78 -0.06 -15.66
N ARG A 77 -6.07 1.06 -15.78
CA ARG A 77 -5.06 1.44 -14.79
C ARG A 77 -5.74 1.61 -13.44
N ILE A 78 -5.31 0.84 -12.45
CA ILE A 78 -5.73 1.06 -11.06
C ILE A 78 -5.17 2.41 -10.62
N SER A 79 -6.05 3.34 -10.27
CA SER A 79 -5.67 4.63 -9.69
C SER A 79 -5.48 4.51 -8.17
N ILE A 80 -4.92 5.55 -7.55
CA ILE A 80 -4.82 5.63 -6.09
C ILE A 80 -6.22 5.57 -5.45
N GLU A 81 -7.22 6.28 -5.99
CA GLU A 81 -8.60 6.21 -5.49
C GLU A 81 -9.19 4.80 -5.60
N SER A 82 -8.92 4.13 -6.72
CA SER A 82 -9.38 2.76 -6.94
C SER A 82 -8.74 1.80 -5.94
N LEU A 83 -7.44 1.94 -5.67
CA LEU A 83 -6.75 1.18 -4.63
C LEU A 83 -7.36 1.45 -3.26
N LEU A 84 -7.52 2.72 -2.86
CA LEU A 84 -8.03 3.10 -1.54
C LEU A 84 -9.47 2.64 -1.26
N ASN A 85 -10.30 2.62 -2.30
CA ASN A 85 -11.70 2.20 -2.18
C ASN A 85 -11.93 0.71 -2.49
N GLY A 86 -10.87 -0.06 -2.76
CA GLY A 86 -10.98 -1.47 -3.11
C GLY A 86 -11.64 -1.72 -4.47
N GLY A 87 -11.64 -0.75 -5.38
CA GLY A 87 -12.28 -0.86 -6.70
C GLY A 87 -11.69 -1.98 -7.56
N PHE A 88 -10.40 -2.29 -7.37
CA PHE A 88 -9.69 -3.36 -8.07
C PHE A 88 -10.21 -4.78 -7.71
N LEU A 89 -10.86 -4.94 -6.56
CA LEU A 89 -11.39 -6.24 -6.10
C LEU A 89 -12.45 -6.79 -7.06
N LYS A 90 -13.18 -5.90 -7.75
CA LYS A 90 -14.21 -6.24 -8.74
C LYS A 90 -13.65 -6.87 -10.02
N GLU A 91 -12.34 -6.74 -10.24
CA GLU A 91 -11.67 -7.18 -11.46
C GLU A 91 -11.10 -8.60 -11.31
N ARG A 92 -11.19 -9.18 -10.11
CA ARG A 92 -10.68 -10.52 -9.78
C ARG A 92 -11.78 -11.48 -9.39
N THR A 93 -11.51 -12.77 -9.52
CA THR A 93 -12.44 -13.82 -9.11
C THR A 93 -12.22 -14.18 -7.64
N ILE A 94 -13.22 -14.81 -6.99
CA ILE A 94 -13.03 -15.28 -5.61
C ILE A 94 -11.89 -16.32 -5.48
N TYR A 95 -11.56 -17.03 -6.57
CA TYR A 95 -10.48 -18.01 -6.58
C TYR A 95 -9.10 -17.36 -6.41
N ASP A 96 -8.92 -16.14 -6.92
CA ASP A 96 -7.70 -15.36 -6.68
C ASP A 96 -7.52 -15.10 -5.17
N TYR A 97 -8.61 -15.03 -4.41
CA TYR A 97 -8.62 -14.76 -2.98
C TYR A 97 -8.67 -16.00 -2.09
N ALA A 98 -8.37 -17.19 -2.61
CA ALA A 98 -8.44 -18.43 -1.82
C ALA A 98 -7.61 -18.38 -0.53
N ASN A 99 -6.41 -17.81 -0.57
CA ASN A 99 -5.54 -17.67 0.60
C ASN A 99 -6.11 -16.66 1.61
N LEU A 100 -6.68 -15.56 1.13
CA LEU A 100 -7.34 -14.56 1.98
C LEU A 100 -8.58 -15.14 2.66
N ALA A 101 -9.43 -15.84 1.92
CA ALA A 101 -10.62 -16.48 2.47
C ALA A 101 -10.24 -17.51 3.55
N ARG A 102 -9.19 -18.31 3.32
CA ARG A 102 -8.65 -19.23 4.33
C ARG A 102 -8.17 -18.47 5.58
N PHE A 103 -7.40 -17.40 5.40
CA PHE A 103 -6.91 -16.58 6.51
C PHE A 103 -8.07 -16.04 7.37
N ILE A 104 -9.10 -15.47 6.73
CA ILE A 104 -10.27 -14.91 7.43
C ILE A 104 -10.97 -16.01 8.23
N ASN A 105 -11.24 -17.16 7.61
CA ASN A 105 -11.90 -18.28 8.28
C ASN A 105 -11.11 -18.79 9.49
N ASP A 106 -9.80 -18.98 9.34
CA ASP A 106 -8.92 -19.44 10.41
C ASP A 106 -8.85 -18.42 11.56
N PHE A 107 -8.76 -17.13 11.23
CA PHE A 107 -8.72 -16.05 12.20
C PHE A 107 -10.01 -15.97 13.03
N VAL A 108 -11.16 -16.06 12.36
CA VAL A 108 -12.48 -16.04 13.01
C VAL A 108 -12.67 -17.27 13.88
N LYS A 109 -12.33 -18.47 13.37
CA LYS A 109 -12.42 -19.75 14.10
C LYS A 109 -11.62 -19.74 15.40
N LYS A 110 -10.41 -19.17 15.39
CA LYS A 110 -9.57 -19.05 16.58
C LYS A 110 -10.17 -18.17 17.68
N ARG A 111 -11.11 -17.27 17.35
CA ARG A 111 -11.69 -16.30 18.29
C ARG A 111 -13.15 -16.56 18.64
N ASN A 112 -13.85 -17.35 17.85
CA ASN A 112 -15.25 -17.67 18.10
C ASN A 112 -15.59 -19.05 17.54
N GLU A 113 -15.82 -20.00 18.45
CA GLU A 113 -16.12 -21.40 18.12
C GLU A 113 -17.52 -21.60 17.52
N ASN A 114 -18.42 -20.62 17.66
CA ASN A 114 -19.86 -20.76 17.34
C ASN A 114 -20.30 -20.10 16.04
N ILE A 115 -19.37 -19.70 15.17
CA ILE A 115 -19.74 -19.07 13.88
C ILE A 115 -20.08 -20.14 12.85
N ASP A 116 -21.24 -20.00 12.21
CA ASP A 116 -21.67 -20.84 11.10
C ASP A 116 -20.74 -20.65 9.89
N GLN A 117 -19.97 -21.71 9.58
CA GLN A 117 -18.98 -21.73 8.50
C GLN A 117 -19.57 -22.17 7.15
N SER A 118 -20.89 -22.39 7.07
CA SER A 118 -21.54 -22.73 5.81
C SER A 118 -21.55 -21.56 4.82
N ASN A 119 -21.37 -20.33 5.31
CA ASN A 119 -21.31 -19.14 4.46
C ASN A 119 -19.95 -19.03 3.77
N THR A 120 -19.97 -19.14 2.44
CA THR A 120 -18.79 -18.88 1.60
C THR A 120 -18.49 -17.39 1.55
N ILE A 121 -17.21 -17.03 1.64
CA ILE A 121 -16.78 -15.64 1.49
C ILE A 121 -16.86 -15.27 0.00
N GLY A 122 -17.67 -14.28 -0.34
CA GLY A 122 -17.81 -13.74 -1.69
C GLY A 122 -16.98 -12.46 -1.89
N VAL A 123 -16.74 -12.11 -3.16
CA VAL A 123 -16.01 -10.88 -3.53
C VAL A 123 -16.70 -9.62 -2.98
N GLU A 124 -18.03 -9.60 -2.89
CA GLU A 124 -18.76 -8.45 -2.34
C GLU A 124 -18.47 -8.20 -0.85
N GLN A 125 -18.29 -9.27 -0.08
CA GLN A 125 -17.87 -9.14 1.33
C GLN A 125 -16.44 -8.62 1.42
N LEU A 126 -15.55 -9.06 0.52
CA LEU A 126 -14.17 -8.56 0.43
C LEU A 126 -14.14 -7.05 0.09
N ILE A 127 -14.95 -6.62 -0.89
CA ILE A 127 -15.13 -5.21 -1.26
C ILE A 127 -15.61 -4.38 -0.07
N PHE A 128 -16.49 -4.94 0.75
CA PHE A 128 -17.02 -4.26 1.92
C PHE A 128 -15.98 -4.09 3.05
N ILE A 129 -15.20 -5.14 3.36
CA ILE A 129 -14.27 -5.12 4.50
C ILE A 129 -12.94 -4.43 4.20
N PHE A 130 -12.46 -4.48 2.95
CA PHE A 130 -11.15 -3.93 2.60
C PHE A 130 -10.98 -2.45 2.96
N PRO A 131 -11.91 -1.53 2.59
CA PRO A 131 -11.77 -0.12 2.94
C PRO A 131 -11.78 0.13 4.45
N GLN A 132 -12.45 -0.72 5.24
CA GLN A 132 -12.49 -0.59 6.70
C GLN A 132 -11.14 -0.94 7.32
N LEU A 133 -10.54 -2.06 6.89
CA LEU A 133 -9.21 -2.47 7.31
C LEU A 133 -8.14 -1.45 6.89
N LEU A 134 -8.27 -0.91 5.68
CA LEU A 134 -7.37 0.12 5.17
C LEU A 134 -7.49 1.42 5.96
N ALA A 135 -8.71 1.86 6.27
CA ALA A 135 -8.96 3.04 7.11
C ALA A 135 -8.35 2.86 8.51
N PHE A 136 -8.49 1.67 9.10
CA PHE A 136 -7.87 1.35 10.38
C PHE A 136 -6.34 1.36 10.30
N LYS A 137 -5.74 0.79 9.23
CA LYS A 137 -4.28 0.87 9.01
C LYS A 137 -3.80 2.32 8.94
N ARG A 138 -4.53 3.19 8.25
CA ARG A 138 -4.19 4.62 8.17
C ARG A 138 -4.26 5.31 9.54
N GLN A 139 -5.28 5.01 10.35
CA GLN A 139 -5.36 5.52 11.73
C GLN A 139 -4.18 5.04 12.58
N LEU A 140 -3.81 3.74 12.48
CA LEU A 140 -2.64 3.21 13.17
C LEU A 140 -1.36 3.90 12.73
N ARG A 141 -1.17 4.11 11.42
CA ARG A 141 -0.01 4.85 10.90
C ARG A 141 0.10 6.22 11.54
N ASN A 142 -0.99 7.01 11.54
CA ASN A 142 -1.00 8.34 12.15
C ASN A 142 -0.63 8.33 13.64
N LEU A 143 -1.07 7.31 14.38
CA LEU A 143 -0.69 7.12 15.79
C LEU A 143 0.80 6.78 15.94
N LEU A 144 1.33 5.92 15.07
CA LEU A 144 2.73 5.48 15.09
C LEU A 144 3.70 6.59 14.63
N THR A 145 3.27 7.45 13.72
CA THR A 145 4.06 8.57 13.19
C THR A 145 3.74 9.90 13.87
N PHE A 146 2.97 9.91 14.95
CA PHE A 146 2.55 11.14 15.63
C PHE A 146 3.73 12.08 15.99
N ASN A 147 4.89 11.50 16.32
CA ASN A 147 6.09 12.25 16.71
C ASN A 147 7.09 12.48 15.55
N SER A 148 6.84 12.02 14.32
CA SER A 148 7.85 12.05 13.24
C SER A 148 8.15 13.44 12.66
N GLY A 149 7.39 14.47 13.04
CA GLY A 149 7.57 15.86 12.59
C GLY A 149 8.26 16.80 13.58
N TRP A 150 8.66 16.31 14.77
CA TRP A 150 9.28 17.15 15.79
C TRP A 150 10.79 17.29 15.56
N LEU A 151 11.20 18.35 14.85
CA LEU A 151 12.61 18.65 14.60
C LEU A 151 13.29 19.40 15.76
N GLU A 152 12.53 20.16 16.56
CA GLU A 152 13.08 20.95 17.67
C GLU A 152 12.17 20.87 18.91
N ALA A 153 12.49 19.96 19.84
CA ALA A 153 11.82 19.83 21.12
C ALA A 153 12.83 19.91 22.27
N GLY A 154 13.46 21.08 22.44
CA GLY A 154 14.49 21.28 23.48
C GLY A 154 13.92 21.45 24.90
N GLY A 155 12.63 21.74 25.04
CA GLY A 155 11.99 21.99 26.33
C GLY A 155 11.54 20.71 27.04
N VAL A 156 11.64 20.67 28.38
CA VAL A 156 11.23 19.53 29.22
C VAL A 156 9.76 19.14 29.01
N THR A 157 8.86 20.11 28.78
CA THR A 157 7.43 19.86 28.51
C THR A 157 7.20 19.18 27.15
N SER A 158 7.92 19.62 26.11
CA SER A 158 7.89 19.00 24.79
C SER A 158 8.44 17.57 24.85
N LEU A 159 9.58 17.38 25.54
CA LEU A 159 10.17 16.05 25.76
C LEU A 159 9.21 15.13 26.54
N PHE A 160 8.54 15.62 27.58
CA PHE A 160 7.53 14.86 28.30
C PHE A 160 6.41 14.38 27.37
N SER A 161 5.87 15.27 26.54
CA SER A 161 4.81 14.93 25.59
C SER A 161 5.28 13.87 24.59
N ILE A 162 6.46 14.06 23.99
CA ILE A 162 7.06 13.12 23.03
C ILE A 162 7.28 11.75 23.68
N TYR A 163 7.89 11.70 24.87
CA TYR A 163 8.15 10.42 25.54
C TYR A 163 6.87 9.70 25.94
N LEU A 164 5.87 10.43 26.44
CA LEU A 164 4.58 9.84 26.78
C LEU A 164 3.90 9.24 25.56
N THR A 165 3.77 10.00 24.46
CA THR A 165 3.11 9.52 23.24
C THR A 165 3.91 8.42 22.56
N SER A 166 5.24 8.52 22.49
CA SER A 166 6.11 7.44 21.99
C SER A 166 5.99 6.17 22.82
N SER A 167 5.84 6.25 24.14
CA SER A 167 5.64 5.06 24.97
C SER A 167 4.35 4.32 24.61
N ILE A 168 3.29 5.04 24.26
CA ILE A 168 2.01 4.46 23.82
C ILE A 168 2.18 3.85 22.42
N SER A 169 2.73 4.59 21.47
CA SER A 169 2.89 4.12 20.09
C SER A 169 3.86 2.95 19.96
N ASN A 170 4.96 2.95 20.72
CA ASN A 170 5.92 1.83 20.73
C ASN A 170 5.30 0.53 21.22
N ASN A 171 4.32 0.60 22.13
CA ASN A 171 3.57 -0.57 22.59
C ASN A 171 2.63 -1.17 21.52
N LEU A 172 2.44 -0.48 20.39
CA LEU A 172 1.63 -0.95 19.26
C LEU A 172 2.50 -1.54 18.12
N ILE A 173 3.81 -1.29 18.11
CA ILE A 173 4.73 -1.82 17.10
C ILE A 173 4.70 -3.36 17.12
N GLY A 174 4.57 -3.98 15.95
CA GLY A 174 4.49 -5.44 15.77
C GLY A 174 3.14 -6.06 16.16
N LYS A 175 2.21 -5.30 16.77
CA LYS A 175 0.87 -5.81 17.13
C LYS A 175 -0.14 -5.76 15.98
N TYR A 176 0.25 -5.21 14.83
CA TYR A 176 -0.59 -5.08 13.64
C TYR A 176 -0.06 -5.87 12.44
N ASP A 177 0.87 -6.80 12.64
CA ASP A 177 1.42 -7.63 11.56
C ASP A 177 0.32 -8.44 10.87
N GLU A 178 -0.66 -8.94 11.63
CA GLU A 178 -1.84 -9.62 11.07
C GLU A 178 -2.63 -8.71 10.10
N LEU A 179 -2.72 -7.41 10.37
CA LEU A 179 -3.38 -6.45 9.49
C LEU A 179 -2.59 -6.27 8.18
N ASN A 180 -1.26 -6.21 8.27
CA ASN A 180 -0.39 -6.16 7.09
C ASN A 180 -0.54 -7.44 6.25
N ILE A 181 -0.53 -8.61 6.87
CA ILE A 181 -0.70 -9.89 6.16
C ILE A 181 -2.05 -9.90 5.42
N VAL A 182 -3.14 -9.49 6.07
CA VAL A 182 -4.46 -9.45 5.44
C VAL A 182 -4.48 -8.47 4.26
N LEU A 183 -3.99 -7.24 4.43
CA LEU A 183 -3.97 -6.23 3.37
C LEU A 183 -3.06 -6.62 2.21
N GLU A 184 -1.94 -7.30 2.47
CA GLU A 184 -1.09 -7.90 1.44
C GLU A 184 -1.88 -8.92 0.63
N LEU A 185 -2.63 -9.82 1.27
CA LEU A 185 -3.45 -10.83 0.59
C LEU A 185 -4.61 -10.23 -0.22
N PHE A 186 -5.12 -9.05 0.15
CA PHE A 186 -6.08 -8.30 -0.66
C PHE A 186 -5.44 -7.78 -1.94
N ILE A 187 -4.31 -7.09 -1.84
CA ILE A 187 -3.70 -6.39 -2.97
C ILE A 187 -2.95 -7.37 -3.86
N ASN A 188 -2.21 -8.28 -3.24
CA ASN A 188 -1.28 -9.21 -3.84
C ASN A 188 -1.54 -10.65 -3.36
N PRO A 189 -2.66 -11.27 -3.77
CA PRO A 189 -3.02 -12.62 -3.34
C PRO A 189 -2.02 -13.70 -3.79
N LYS A 190 -1.21 -13.39 -4.82
CA LYS A 190 -0.18 -14.28 -5.38
C LYS A 190 1.17 -14.16 -4.67
N GLY A 191 1.32 -13.26 -3.71
CA GLY A 191 2.57 -13.08 -2.96
C GLY A 191 3.75 -12.61 -3.84
N LEU A 192 3.46 -11.82 -4.88
CA LEU A 192 4.48 -11.22 -5.72
C LEU A 192 5.36 -10.26 -4.91
N THR A 193 6.65 -10.24 -5.19
CA THR A 193 7.56 -9.21 -4.70
C THR A 193 8.39 -8.74 -5.86
N PHE A 194 8.82 -7.48 -5.83
CA PHE A 194 9.60 -6.89 -6.91
C PHE A 194 10.90 -6.31 -6.36
N THR A 195 12.01 -6.66 -6.97
CA THR A 195 13.28 -5.98 -6.72
C THR A 195 13.25 -4.57 -7.31
N GLU A 196 14.04 -3.66 -6.75
CA GLU A 196 14.17 -2.30 -7.29
C GLU A 196 14.60 -2.32 -8.76
N GLU A 197 15.53 -3.21 -9.13
CA GLU A 197 16.03 -3.37 -10.49
C GLU A 197 14.92 -3.82 -11.45
N GLU A 198 14.05 -4.74 -11.03
CA GLU A 198 12.87 -5.12 -11.82
C GLU A 198 11.91 -3.94 -11.99
N LEU A 199 11.69 -3.16 -10.93
CA LEU A 199 10.82 -1.99 -10.98
C LEU A 199 11.37 -0.90 -11.91
N ILE A 200 12.68 -0.66 -11.90
CA ILE A 200 13.35 0.25 -12.83
C ILE A 200 13.20 -0.27 -14.26
N ALA A 201 13.60 -1.52 -14.50
CA ALA A 201 13.69 -2.09 -15.83
C ALA A 201 12.32 -2.29 -16.50
N LYS A 202 11.30 -2.72 -15.75
CA LYS A 202 9.98 -3.09 -16.30
C LYS A 202 8.94 -2.00 -16.13
N PHE A 203 9.05 -1.16 -15.09
CA PHE A 203 7.97 -0.25 -14.69
C PHE A 203 8.38 1.23 -14.57
N ASN A 204 9.61 1.58 -14.97
CA ASN A 204 10.16 2.95 -14.92
C ASN A 204 10.14 3.57 -13.51
N PHE A 205 10.44 2.76 -12.50
CA PHE A 205 10.51 3.21 -11.11
C PHE A 205 11.66 4.22 -10.93
N PRO A 206 11.37 5.42 -10.37
CA PRO A 206 12.37 6.46 -10.16
C PRO A 206 13.26 6.16 -8.95
N THR A 207 14.56 6.48 -9.07
CA THR A 207 15.61 6.20 -8.07
C THR A 207 16.20 7.47 -7.46
N GLU A 208 15.61 8.63 -7.75
CA GLU A 208 16.02 9.92 -7.21
C GLU A 208 15.99 9.88 -5.66
N ASN A 209 17.01 10.45 -5.02
CA ASN A 209 17.11 10.50 -3.56
C ASN A 209 16.08 11.49 -3.00
N LEU A 210 14.97 10.96 -2.46
CA LEU A 210 13.88 11.76 -1.91
C LEU A 210 14.32 12.61 -0.71
N ASP A 211 15.20 12.10 0.16
CA ASP A 211 15.65 12.84 1.35
C ASP A 211 16.44 14.09 0.95
N ALA A 212 17.28 13.98 -0.08
CA ALA A 212 18.01 15.12 -0.64
C ALA A 212 17.04 16.12 -1.30
N LEU A 213 16.08 15.63 -2.09
CA LEU A 213 15.09 16.49 -2.75
C LEU A 213 14.17 17.21 -1.76
N ASP A 214 13.78 16.56 -0.67
CA ASP A 214 12.98 17.18 0.39
C ASP A 214 13.80 18.24 1.13
N ALA A 215 15.06 17.96 1.45
CA ALA A 215 15.95 18.93 2.11
C ALA A 215 16.18 20.20 1.27
N ASP A 216 16.33 20.05 -0.06
CA ASP A 216 16.52 21.17 -0.97
C ASP A 216 15.23 21.99 -1.22
N PHE A 217 14.06 21.44 -0.86
CA PHE A 217 12.75 22.05 -1.13
C PHE A 217 12.13 22.74 0.09
N ILE A 218 12.65 22.49 1.31
CA ILE A 218 12.26 23.18 2.55
C ILE A 218 12.81 24.61 2.56
#